data_AF-A0A6A3T256-F1
#
_entry.id   AF-A0A6A3T256-F1
#
_cell.length_a   1.000
_cell.length_b   1.000
_cell.length_c   1.000
_cell.angle_alpha   90.00
_cell.angle_beta   90.00
_cell.angle_gamma   90.00
#
_symmetry.space_group_name_H-M   'P 1'
#
loop_
_entity.id
_entity.type
_entity.pdbx_description
1 polymer ?
#
loop_
_entity_poly.entity_id
_entity_poly.type
_entity_poly.pdbx_seq_one_letter_code
_entity_poly.pdbx_strand_id
1 'polypeptide(L)'
;MKGYCPVTFALGSGAKDWASLRHGSVFYRASYRSKVYFFVSEEARRKFCTEPSRYTSQSLPVKLPPQVTLAKSYPGQLEQQLGAALNEVLLALGSERPKFPQMSIRASACVYLALTLKALQRRYQLKVKPDPRSARDEDESDEEQKQRQERREEQAERDAVERRDAFVRDCRLGEQLKAAITPAYPSCGSGVKVARSMRAAQDSSGELQQIDTESGDREVSAVEEVELLRRRFDVIISGCDGDNTPLPTDPHSARMNARAAFIEYTKTSTPS
;
A
#
# COMPACT_ATOMS: atom_id res chain seq x y z
N MET A 1 -7.66 2.48 44.34
CA MET A 1 -7.31 3.25 43.13
C MET A 1 -6.57 2.47 42.03
N LYS A 2 -6.36 1.14 42.09
CA LYS A 2 -5.86 0.28 40.97
C LYS A 2 -4.70 0.89 40.11
N GLY A 3 -3.79 1.67 40.70
CA GLY A 3 -2.69 2.33 39.97
C GLY A 3 -3.03 3.64 39.24
N TYR A 4 -4.28 4.11 39.30
CA TYR A 4 -4.71 5.41 38.80
C TYR A 4 -4.39 6.54 39.78
N CYS A 5 -4.08 7.71 39.23
CA CYS A 5 -3.76 8.91 39.99
C CYS A 5 -5.01 9.52 40.64
N PRO A 6 -5.10 9.59 41.98
CA PRO A 6 -6.26 10.13 42.67
C PRO A 6 -6.51 11.60 42.38
N VAL A 7 -5.45 12.38 42.19
CA VAL A 7 -5.54 13.84 42.03
C VAL A 7 -6.08 14.20 40.65
N THR A 8 -5.65 13.50 39.59
CA THR A 8 -6.20 13.75 38.24
C THR A 8 -7.64 13.28 38.13
N PHE A 9 -7.98 12.17 38.80
CA PHE A 9 -9.35 11.68 38.86
C PHE A 9 -10.27 12.67 39.61
N ALA A 10 -9.80 13.25 40.72
CA ALA A 10 -10.52 14.26 41.48
C ALA A 10 -10.74 15.59 40.75
N LEU A 11 -9.83 15.93 39.83
CA LEU A 11 -9.91 17.13 39.02
C LEU A 11 -10.85 16.97 37.81
N GLY A 12 -11.17 15.74 37.42
CA GLY A 12 -12.15 15.44 36.37
C GLY A 12 -13.58 15.44 36.87
N SER A 13 -14.55 15.46 35.95
CA SER A 13 -15.99 15.41 36.22
C SER A 13 -16.51 13.99 36.52
N GLY A 14 -15.76 13.23 37.32
CA GLY A 14 -16.18 11.92 37.83
C GLY A 14 -16.22 10.80 36.78
N ALA A 15 -17.24 9.93 36.87
CA ALA A 15 -17.25 8.61 36.24
C ALA A 15 -17.36 8.57 34.71
N LYS A 16 -17.62 9.72 34.05
CA LYS A 16 -17.77 9.81 32.59
C LYS A 16 -16.52 10.36 31.88
N ASP A 17 -15.54 10.85 32.63
CA ASP A 17 -14.37 11.52 32.06
C ASP A 17 -13.17 10.57 31.95
N TRP A 18 -13.08 9.83 30.85
CA TRP A 18 -11.96 8.93 30.57
C TRP A 18 -10.61 9.64 30.53
N ALA A 19 -10.57 10.93 30.16
CA ALA A 19 -9.35 11.72 30.12
C ALA A 19 -8.72 11.96 31.51
N SER A 20 -9.53 11.92 32.57
CA SER A 20 -9.07 12.13 33.96
C SER A 20 -8.47 10.86 34.59
N LEU A 21 -8.82 9.69 34.03
CA LEU A 21 -8.34 8.36 34.43
C LEU A 21 -6.93 8.09 33.89
N ARG A 22 -5.94 8.71 34.51
CA ARG A 22 -4.53 8.53 34.17
C ARG A 22 -3.82 7.61 35.16
N HIS A 23 -3.02 6.68 34.63
CA HIS A 23 -2.13 5.87 35.45
C HIS A 23 -1.02 6.73 36.06
N GLY A 24 -0.78 6.51 37.36
CA GLY A 24 0.36 7.10 38.03
C GLY A 24 1.65 6.36 37.70
N SER A 25 2.77 7.07 37.75
CA SER A 25 4.10 6.52 37.56
C SER A 25 4.63 5.92 38.86
N VAL A 26 5.43 4.84 38.75
CA VAL A 26 6.10 4.22 39.91
C VAL A 26 7.07 5.19 40.59
N PHE A 27 7.64 6.14 39.83
CA PHE A 27 8.55 7.16 40.33
C PHE A 27 7.87 8.18 41.25
N TYR A 28 6.57 8.42 41.08
CA TYR A 28 5.81 9.38 41.88
C TYR A 28 4.79 8.63 42.74
N ARG A 29 5.25 8.09 43.87
CA ARG A 29 4.41 7.36 44.83
C ARG A 29 4.39 8.01 46.21
N ALA A 30 3.30 7.85 46.94
CA ALA A 30 3.19 8.22 48.35
C ALA A 30 2.37 7.18 49.12
N SER A 31 2.69 6.96 50.38
CA SER A 31 1.93 6.10 51.29
C SER A 31 1.02 6.94 52.19
N TYR A 32 -0.23 6.51 52.35
CA TYR A 32 -1.18 7.12 53.30
C TYR A 32 -2.13 6.05 53.83
N ARG A 33 -2.28 5.97 55.17
CA ARG A 33 -3.12 4.97 55.86
C ARG A 33 -2.89 3.53 55.37
N SER A 34 -1.62 3.13 55.31
CA SER A 34 -1.19 1.79 54.86
C SER A 34 -1.57 1.42 53.42
N LYS A 35 -1.92 2.41 52.59
CA LYS A 35 -2.16 2.25 51.14
C LYS A 35 -1.12 3.05 50.36
N VAL A 36 -0.64 2.50 49.25
CA VAL A 36 0.27 3.17 48.32
C VAL A 36 -0.53 3.76 47.16
N TYR A 37 -0.29 5.03 46.88
CA TYR A 37 -0.89 5.78 45.78
C TYR A 37 0.19 6.16 44.75
N PHE A 38 -0.18 6.11 43.48
CA PHE A 38 0.68 6.48 42.35
C PHE A 38 0.16 7.75 41.71
N PHE A 39 1.05 8.64 41.26
CA PHE A 39 0.71 9.94 40.70
C PHE A 39 1.31 10.14 39.32
N VAL A 40 0.65 10.91 38.47
CA VAL A 40 1.15 11.20 37.11
C VAL A 40 2.41 12.05 37.14
N SER A 41 2.48 12.99 38.08
CA SER A 41 3.57 13.97 38.21
C SER A 41 3.88 14.23 39.69
N GLU A 42 5.04 14.82 39.94
CA GLU A 42 5.44 15.26 41.29
C GLU A 42 4.50 16.33 41.86
N GLU A 43 3.96 17.21 41.02
CA GLU A 43 2.98 18.22 41.43
C GLU A 43 1.70 17.58 41.98
N ALA A 44 1.21 16.52 41.31
CA ALA A 44 0.05 15.77 41.77
C ALA A 44 0.35 15.06 43.10
N ARG A 45 1.55 14.48 43.25
CA ARG A 45 2.00 13.90 44.54
C ARG A 45 1.98 14.96 45.64
N ARG A 46 2.53 16.15 45.38
CA ARG A 46 2.59 17.24 46.38
C ARG A 46 1.18 17.67 46.80
N LYS A 47 0.26 17.88 45.85
CA LYS A 47 -1.15 18.22 46.12
C LYS A 47 -1.84 17.16 46.97
N PHE A 48 -1.55 15.88 46.72
CA PHE A 48 -2.07 14.79 47.55
C PHE A 48 -1.49 14.80 48.96
N CYS A 49 -0.18 15.03 49.12
CA CYS A 49 0.46 15.09 50.44
C CYS A 49 -0.04 16.27 51.30
N THR A 50 -0.45 17.38 50.68
CA THR A 50 -1.04 18.53 51.39
C THR A 50 -2.39 18.20 52.00
N GLU A 51 -3.27 17.49 51.27
CA GLU A 51 -4.61 17.16 51.73
C GLU A 51 -5.05 15.74 51.31
N PRO A 52 -4.48 14.69 51.90
CA PRO A 52 -4.71 13.31 51.45
C PRO A 52 -6.14 12.83 51.72
N SER A 53 -6.80 13.34 52.75
CA SER A 53 -8.18 12.98 53.12
C SER A 53 -9.19 13.28 51.99
N ARG A 54 -8.97 14.34 51.21
CA ARG A 54 -9.85 14.78 50.13
C ARG A 54 -9.83 13.85 48.90
N TYR A 55 -8.72 13.17 48.67
CA TYR A 55 -8.52 12.33 47.48
C TYR A 55 -8.73 10.84 47.74
N THR A 56 -8.86 10.43 49.00
CA THR A 56 -8.89 9.02 49.41
C THR A 56 -10.29 8.41 49.49
N SER A 57 -11.34 9.23 49.52
CA SER A 57 -12.75 8.79 49.53
C SER A 57 -13.31 8.41 48.15
N GLN A 58 -12.50 8.46 47.09
CA GLN A 58 -12.94 8.28 45.71
C GLN A 58 -12.96 6.79 45.31
N SER A 59 -14.07 6.35 44.71
CA SER A 59 -14.22 5.03 44.11
C SER A 59 -14.11 5.10 42.59
N LEU A 60 -13.35 4.17 41.99
CA LEU A 60 -13.29 4.07 40.53
C LEU A 60 -14.67 3.69 39.95
N PRO A 61 -14.97 4.14 38.71
CA PRO A 61 -16.17 3.71 38.00
C PRO A 61 -16.17 2.20 37.75
N VAL A 62 -17.36 1.59 37.71
CA VAL A 62 -17.55 0.14 37.49
C VAL A 62 -17.03 -0.30 36.12
N LYS A 63 -17.14 0.57 35.11
CA LYS A 63 -16.58 0.34 33.77
C LYS A 63 -15.29 1.16 33.64
N LEU A 64 -14.19 0.49 33.35
CA LEU A 64 -12.90 1.11 33.05
C LEU A 64 -12.62 1.00 31.54
N PRO A 65 -11.90 1.95 30.94
CA PRO A 65 -11.55 1.83 29.53
C PRO A 65 -10.59 0.64 29.37
N PRO A 66 -10.69 -0.12 28.27
CA PRO A 66 -9.80 -1.26 28.03
C PRO A 66 -8.35 -0.77 27.96
N GLN A 67 -7.49 -1.38 28.76
CA GLN A 67 -6.06 -1.08 28.75
C GLN A 67 -5.42 -1.80 27.56
N VAL A 68 -5.10 -1.05 26.51
CA VAL A 68 -4.36 -1.56 25.35
C VAL A 68 -2.87 -1.43 25.66
N THR A 69 -2.28 -2.44 26.28
CA THR A 69 -0.82 -2.54 26.38
C THR A 69 -0.32 -3.22 25.12
N LEU A 70 0.38 -2.48 24.25
CA LEU A 70 1.15 -3.07 23.16
C LEU A 70 2.15 -4.05 23.80
N ALA A 71 2.02 -5.34 23.48
CA ALA A 71 2.92 -6.36 23.99
C ALA A 71 4.36 -5.98 23.61
N LYS A 72 5.31 -6.16 24.54
CA LYS A 72 6.73 -5.85 24.29
C LYS A 72 7.32 -6.60 23.08
N SER A 73 6.71 -7.72 22.70
CA SER A 73 7.10 -8.53 21.54
C SER A 73 6.57 -8.01 20.20
N TYR A 74 5.73 -6.97 20.17
CA TYR A 74 5.07 -6.52 18.94
C TYR A 74 6.04 -6.12 17.82
N PRO A 75 7.13 -5.38 18.06
CA PRO A 75 8.10 -5.07 17.00
C PRO A 75 8.74 -6.32 16.39
N GLY A 76 9.20 -7.26 17.23
CA GLY A 76 9.80 -8.52 16.76
C GLY A 76 8.79 -9.42 16.04
N GLN A 77 7.54 -9.43 16.51
CA GLN A 77 6.46 -10.18 15.84
C GLN A 77 6.15 -9.61 14.44
N LEU A 78 6.09 -8.28 14.29
CA LEU A 78 5.89 -7.65 12.98
C LEU A 78 7.05 -7.94 12.03
N GLU A 79 8.29 -7.85 12.52
CA GLU A 79 9.48 -8.16 11.73
C GLU A 79 9.45 -9.60 11.24
N GLN A 80 9.12 -10.56 12.11
CA GLN A 80 9.00 -11.98 11.73
C GLN A 80 7.87 -12.26 10.75
N GLN A 81 6.71 -11.60 10.91
CA GLN A 81 5.53 -11.88 10.08
C GLN A 81 5.57 -11.20 8.71
N LEU A 82 6.19 -10.02 8.62
CA LEU A 82 6.05 -9.15 7.46
C LEU A 82 7.39 -8.71 6.84
N GLY A 83 8.51 -8.88 7.54
CA GLY A 83 9.82 -8.38 7.12
C GLY A 83 10.27 -8.90 5.75
N ALA A 84 10.17 -10.21 5.53
CA ALA A 84 10.58 -10.81 4.26
C ALA A 84 9.70 -10.33 3.09
N ALA A 85 8.37 -10.27 3.28
CA ALA A 85 7.44 -9.78 2.28
C ALA A 85 7.68 -8.30 1.95
N LEU A 86 7.84 -7.44 2.96
CA LEU A 86 8.10 -6.01 2.74
C LEU A 86 9.42 -5.76 2.04
N ASN A 87 10.48 -6.50 2.37
CA ASN A 87 11.77 -6.35 1.68
C ASN A 87 11.64 -6.66 0.19
N GLU A 88 10.95 -7.75 -0.18
CA GLU A 88 10.68 -8.09 -1.58
C GLU A 88 9.88 -6.99 -2.29
N VAL A 89 8.79 -6.51 -1.68
CA VAL A 89 7.95 -5.48 -2.32
C VAL A 89 8.67 -4.14 -2.44
N LEU A 90 9.46 -3.73 -1.44
CA LEU A 90 10.20 -2.47 -1.49
C LEU A 90 11.31 -2.49 -2.56
N LEU A 91 11.98 -3.63 -2.76
CA LEU A 91 12.94 -3.82 -3.84
C LEU A 91 12.24 -3.69 -5.20
N ALA A 92 11.12 -4.39 -5.39
CA ALA A 92 10.33 -4.32 -6.61
C ALA A 92 9.77 -2.91 -6.87
N LEU A 93 9.34 -2.19 -5.83
CA LEU A 93 8.90 -0.79 -5.95
C LEU A 93 10.03 0.13 -6.42
N GLY A 94 11.26 -0.11 -5.93
CA GLY A 94 12.45 0.66 -6.30
C GLY A 94 12.87 0.49 -7.76
N SER A 95 12.65 -0.70 -8.33
CA SER A 95 12.88 -0.99 -9.76
C SER A 95 11.74 -0.49 -10.65
N GLU A 96 10.49 -0.71 -10.23
CA GLU A 96 9.30 -0.39 -11.04
C GLU A 96 8.97 1.11 -11.09
N ARG A 97 9.17 1.83 -9.98
CA ARG A 97 8.90 3.28 -9.84
C ARG A 97 7.56 3.73 -10.48
N PRO A 98 6.43 3.12 -10.09
CA PRO A 98 5.14 3.34 -10.74
C PRO A 98 4.67 4.78 -10.60
N LYS A 99 4.25 5.38 -11.72
CA LYS A 99 3.60 6.70 -11.77
C LYS A 99 2.33 6.62 -12.62
N PHE A 100 1.19 6.52 -11.94
CA PHE A 100 -0.10 6.49 -12.63
C PHE A 100 -0.43 7.86 -13.26
N PRO A 101 -1.04 7.91 -14.46
CA PRO A 101 -1.41 9.16 -15.12
C PRO A 101 -2.16 10.13 -14.20
N GLN A 102 -1.77 11.42 -14.22
CA GLN A 102 -2.36 12.50 -13.41
C GLN A 102 -2.28 12.33 -11.88
N MET A 103 -1.67 11.26 -11.37
CA MET A 103 -1.55 10.97 -9.93
C MET A 103 -0.14 11.24 -9.40
N SER A 104 -0.04 11.35 -8.07
CA SER A 104 1.26 11.51 -7.41
C SER A 104 2.01 10.17 -7.37
N ILE A 105 3.34 10.26 -7.39
CA ILE A 105 4.24 9.10 -7.24
C ILE A 105 3.96 8.39 -5.91
N ARG A 106 3.74 9.16 -4.83
CA ARG A 106 3.43 8.60 -3.51
C ARG A 106 2.15 7.77 -3.52
N ALA A 107 1.07 8.28 -4.12
CA ALA A 107 -0.19 7.54 -4.21
C ALA A 107 -0.01 6.25 -5.03
N SER A 108 0.64 6.36 -6.19
CA SER A 108 0.91 5.23 -7.08
C SER A 108 1.75 4.15 -6.39
N ALA A 109 2.80 4.55 -5.66
CA ALA A 109 3.64 3.67 -4.87
C ALA A 109 2.86 2.95 -3.75
N CYS A 110 1.96 3.65 -3.06
CA CYS A 110 1.12 3.02 -2.03
C CYS A 110 0.19 1.95 -2.61
N VAL A 111 -0.42 2.20 -3.77
CA VAL A 111 -1.30 1.21 -4.44
C VAL A 111 -0.50 0.02 -4.95
N TYR A 112 0.65 0.26 -5.58
CA TYR A 112 1.56 -0.80 -5.99
C TYR A 112 2.00 -1.69 -4.82
N LEU A 113 2.40 -1.07 -3.70
CA LEU A 113 2.77 -1.78 -2.47
C LEU A 113 1.61 -2.66 -1.99
N ALA A 114 0.40 -2.10 -1.93
CA ALA A 114 -0.80 -2.82 -1.48
C ALA A 114 -1.17 -3.99 -2.40
N LEU A 115 -1.17 -3.79 -3.72
CA LEU A 115 -1.47 -4.84 -4.71
C LEU A 115 -0.43 -5.96 -4.67
N THR A 116 0.86 -5.61 -4.53
CA THR A 116 1.94 -6.60 -4.46
C THR A 116 1.89 -7.40 -3.15
N LEU A 117 1.61 -6.75 -2.00
CA LEU A 117 1.42 -7.45 -0.74
C LEU A 117 0.21 -8.40 -0.79
N LYS A 118 -0.86 -8.00 -1.49
CA LYS A 118 -2.04 -8.86 -1.71
C LYS A 118 -1.70 -10.06 -2.60
N ALA A 119 -0.90 -9.88 -3.65
CA ALA A 119 -0.41 -10.98 -4.48
C ALA A 119 0.52 -11.94 -3.72
N LEU A 120 1.26 -11.45 -2.73
CA LEU A 120 2.15 -12.26 -1.89
C LEU A 120 1.46 -12.91 -0.67
N GLN A 121 0.15 -12.71 -0.50
CA GLN A 121 -0.57 -13.06 0.72
C GLN A 121 -0.51 -14.56 1.05
N ARG A 122 -0.69 -15.43 0.05
CA ARG A 122 -0.62 -16.89 0.21
C ARG A 122 0.79 -17.35 0.53
N ARG A 123 1.77 -16.84 -0.22
CA ARG A 123 3.19 -17.19 -0.12
C ARG A 123 3.77 -16.94 1.28
N TYR A 124 3.34 -15.87 1.94
CA TYR A 124 3.77 -15.53 3.31
C TYR A 124 2.75 -15.87 4.40
N GLN A 125 1.66 -16.58 4.06
CA GLN A 125 0.58 -16.93 4.99
C GLN A 125 0.11 -15.73 5.83
N LEU A 126 -0.01 -14.55 5.20
CA LEU A 126 -0.46 -13.35 5.87
C LEU A 126 -1.89 -13.60 6.34
N LYS A 127 -2.07 -13.83 7.64
CA LYS A 127 -3.33 -14.28 8.24
C LYS A 127 -4.43 -13.24 8.02
N VAL A 128 -5.21 -13.41 6.96
CA VAL A 128 -6.51 -12.76 6.82
C VAL A 128 -7.53 -13.68 7.48
N LYS A 129 -8.31 -13.16 8.43
CA LYS A 129 -9.39 -13.96 9.03
C LYS A 129 -10.32 -14.40 7.90
N PRO A 130 -10.60 -15.71 7.76
CA PRO A 130 -11.58 -16.17 6.79
C PRO A 130 -12.93 -15.50 7.08
N ASP A 131 -13.68 -15.20 6.03
CA ASP A 131 -15.01 -14.61 6.15
C ASP A 131 -15.91 -15.58 6.91
N PRO A 132 -16.53 -15.19 8.04
CA PRO A 132 -17.45 -16.04 8.79
C PRO A 132 -18.67 -16.50 7.98
N ARG A 133 -18.89 -15.97 6.77
CA ARG A 133 -19.98 -16.34 5.85
C ARG A 133 -19.64 -17.41 4.82
N SER A 134 -18.44 -18.02 4.85
CA SER A 134 -18.19 -19.19 4.00
C SER A 134 -19.17 -20.30 4.41
N ALA A 135 -20.23 -20.50 3.64
CA ALA A 135 -21.21 -21.54 3.87
C ALA A 135 -20.48 -22.88 4.00
N ARG A 136 -20.69 -23.56 5.14
CA ARG A 136 -20.31 -24.96 5.30
C ARG A 136 -21.45 -25.77 4.70
N ASP A 137 -21.19 -26.42 3.58
CA ASP A 137 -22.11 -27.39 3.02
C ASP A 137 -21.91 -28.69 3.81
N GLU A 138 -22.84 -29.02 4.70
CA GLU A 138 -22.74 -30.17 5.63
C GLU A 138 -22.72 -31.53 4.90
N ASP A 139 -23.11 -31.55 3.62
CA ASP A 139 -23.13 -32.74 2.75
C ASP A 139 -21.81 -32.98 1.97
N GLU A 140 -20.86 -32.02 1.96
CA GLU A 140 -19.56 -32.17 1.28
C GLU A 140 -18.50 -32.80 2.18
N SER A 141 -17.70 -33.71 1.62
CA SER A 141 -16.56 -34.31 2.32
C SER A 141 -15.53 -33.25 2.72
N ASP A 142 -14.87 -33.41 3.88
CA ASP A 142 -13.81 -32.52 4.37
C ASP A 142 -12.71 -32.28 3.31
N GLU A 143 -12.39 -33.30 2.50
CA GLU A 143 -11.41 -33.19 1.42
C GLU A 143 -11.90 -32.33 0.25
N GLU A 144 -13.19 -32.40 -0.09
CA GLU A 144 -13.79 -31.59 -1.15
C GLU A 144 -13.91 -30.13 -0.72
N GLN A 145 -14.26 -29.89 0.54
CA GLN A 145 -14.27 -28.56 1.14
C GLN A 145 -12.88 -27.93 1.13
N LYS A 146 -11.84 -28.70 1.50
CA LYS A 146 -10.45 -28.25 1.48
C LYS A 146 -9.99 -27.91 0.06
N GLN A 147 -10.24 -28.77 -0.92
CA GLN A 147 -9.90 -28.50 -2.32
C GLN A 147 -10.65 -27.29 -2.88
N ARG A 148 -11.93 -27.11 -2.53
CA ARG A 148 -12.71 -25.93 -2.91
C ARG A 148 -12.09 -24.65 -2.35
N GLN A 149 -11.67 -24.68 -1.09
CA GLN A 149 -11.00 -23.55 -0.47
C GLN A 149 -9.65 -23.25 -1.11
N GLU A 150 -8.81 -24.27 -1.34
CA GLU A 150 -7.51 -24.10 -2.00
C GLU A 150 -7.65 -23.52 -3.42
N ARG A 151 -8.64 -23.97 -4.20
CA ARG A 151 -8.95 -23.40 -5.53
C ARG A 151 -9.37 -21.94 -5.45
N ARG A 152 -10.19 -21.56 -4.47
CA ARG A 152 -10.61 -20.17 -4.26
C ARG A 152 -9.43 -19.28 -3.88
N GLU A 153 -8.56 -19.77 -3.01
CA GLU A 153 -7.35 -19.04 -2.59
C GLU A 153 -6.35 -18.89 -3.74
N GLU A 154 -6.15 -19.94 -4.54
CA GLU A 154 -5.30 -19.88 -5.73
C GLU A 154 -5.85 -18.92 -6.79
N GLN A 155 -7.17 -18.95 -7.04
CA GLN A 155 -7.79 -18.00 -7.96
C GLN A 155 -7.63 -16.55 -7.45
N ALA A 156 -7.86 -16.31 -6.14
CA ALA A 156 -7.69 -14.99 -5.55
C ALA A 156 -6.24 -14.48 -5.63
N GLU A 157 -5.25 -15.37 -5.52
CA GLU A 157 -3.84 -15.05 -5.74
C GLU A 157 -3.57 -14.65 -7.20
N ARG A 158 -4.06 -15.43 -8.16
CA ARG A 158 -3.94 -15.13 -9.60
C ARG A 158 -4.58 -13.79 -9.95
N ASP A 159 -5.80 -13.54 -9.48
CA ASP A 159 -6.51 -12.28 -9.68
C ASP A 159 -5.74 -11.09 -9.07
N ALA A 160 -5.10 -11.29 -7.92
CA ALA A 160 -4.29 -10.25 -7.29
C ALA A 160 -3.01 -9.93 -8.09
N VAL A 161 -2.35 -10.95 -8.64
CA VAL A 161 -1.18 -10.80 -9.52
C VAL A 161 -1.58 -10.06 -10.80
N GLU A 162 -2.65 -10.50 -11.46
CA GLU A 162 -3.14 -9.87 -12.70
C GLU A 162 -3.51 -8.41 -12.48
N ARG A 163 -4.19 -8.10 -11.36
CA ARG A 163 -4.55 -6.73 -10.99
C ARG A 163 -3.32 -5.85 -10.74
N ARG A 164 -2.28 -6.38 -10.09
CA ARG A 164 -1.00 -5.68 -9.93
C ARG A 164 -0.37 -5.39 -11.29
N ASP A 165 -0.33 -6.38 -12.17
CA ASP A 165 0.32 -6.24 -13.47
C ASP A 165 -0.44 -5.28 -14.39
N ALA A 166 -1.77 -5.28 -14.35
CA ALA A 166 -2.60 -4.28 -15.02
C ALA A 166 -2.29 -2.86 -14.54
N PHE A 167 -2.17 -2.66 -13.22
CA PHE A 167 -1.78 -1.37 -12.65
C PHE A 167 -0.40 -0.92 -13.13
N VAL A 168 0.58 -1.83 -13.17
CA VAL A 168 1.94 -1.53 -13.66
C VAL A 168 1.91 -1.15 -15.14
N ARG A 169 1.15 -1.86 -15.97
CA ARG A 169 0.96 -1.50 -17.39
C ARG A 169 0.39 -0.10 -17.53
N ASP A 170 -0.67 0.23 -16.78
CA ASP A 170 -1.28 1.57 -16.79
C ASP A 170 -0.31 2.68 -16.33
N CYS A 171 0.57 2.38 -15.38
CA CYS A 171 1.65 3.31 -14.98
C CYS A 171 2.70 3.53 -16.09
N ARG A 172 2.96 2.53 -16.94
CA ARG A 172 3.98 2.57 -18.00
C ARG A 172 3.46 3.13 -19.33
N LEU A 173 2.15 3.31 -19.50
CA LEU A 173 1.53 3.79 -20.76
C LEU A 173 2.24 5.01 -21.35
N GLY A 174 2.54 6.03 -20.53
CA GLY A 174 3.19 7.25 -21.01
C GLY A 174 4.61 7.02 -21.52
N GLU A 175 5.37 6.14 -20.87
CA GLU A 175 6.73 5.79 -21.28
C GLU A 175 6.71 4.91 -22.54
N GLN A 176 5.81 3.94 -22.59
CA GLN A 176 5.62 3.04 -23.74
C GLN A 176 5.16 3.81 -24.98
N LEU A 177 4.18 4.70 -24.84
CA LEU A 177 3.71 5.54 -25.94
C LEU A 177 4.83 6.47 -26.45
N LYS A 178 5.61 7.06 -25.53
CA LYS A 178 6.76 7.87 -25.90
C LYS A 178 7.82 7.04 -26.63
N ALA A 179 8.16 5.86 -26.13
CA ALA A 179 9.14 4.98 -26.74
C ALA A 179 8.70 4.54 -28.14
N ALA A 180 7.42 4.20 -28.32
CA ALA A 180 6.88 3.71 -29.58
C ALA A 180 6.72 4.82 -30.64
N ILE A 181 6.45 6.07 -30.24
CA ILE A 181 6.39 7.22 -31.15
C ILE A 181 7.80 7.76 -31.49
N THR A 182 8.79 7.54 -30.63
CA THR A 182 10.16 8.02 -30.87
C THR A 182 10.82 7.12 -31.91
N PRO A 183 11.20 7.65 -33.10
CA PRO A 183 11.90 6.83 -34.10
C PRO A 183 13.23 6.32 -33.54
N ALA A 184 13.59 5.07 -33.86
CA ALA A 184 14.76 4.35 -33.35
C ALA A 184 16.12 5.04 -33.61
N TYR A 185 16.13 6.12 -34.40
CA TYR A 185 17.31 6.95 -34.67
C TYR A 185 17.06 8.41 -34.29
N PRO A 186 17.22 8.82 -33.02
CA PRO A 186 17.41 10.22 -32.73
C PRO A 186 18.71 10.63 -33.42
N SER A 187 18.62 11.62 -34.32
CA SER A 187 19.73 12.27 -35.00
C SER A 187 20.93 12.47 -34.05
N CYS A 188 21.85 11.52 -34.08
CA CYS A 188 23.15 11.68 -33.49
C CYS A 188 23.86 12.68 -34.40
N GLY A 189 24.11 13.89 -33.88
CA GLY A 189 24.64 15.01 -34.67
C GLY A 189 25.78 14.57 -35.58
N SER A 190 25.81 15.11 -36.80
CA SER A 190 26.70 14.73 -37.91
C SER A 190 28.14 14.35 -37.49
N GLY A 191 28.71 15.01 -36.46
CA GLY A 191 30.04 14.71 -35.93
C GLY A 191 30.23 13.34 -35.26
N VAL A 192 29.20 12.71 -34.70
CA VAL A 192 29.34 11.41 -34.02
C VAL A 192 29.34 10.25 -35.02
N LYS A 193 28.69 10.42 -36.19
CA LYS A 193 28.73 9.44 -37.29
C LYS A 193 30.15 9.29 -37.84
N VAL A 194 30.88 10.40 -38.02
CA VAL A 194 32.29 10.35 -38.48
C VAL A 194 33.16 9.63 -37.45
N ALA A 195 33.01 9.94 -36.16
CA ALA A 195 33.82 9.32 -35.12
C ALA A 195 33.55 7.81 -34.96
N ARG A 196 32.30 7.36 -35.12
CA ARG A 196 31.93 5.94 -35.02
C ARG A 196 32.24 5.17 -36.32
N SER A 197 32.07 5.80 -37.48
CA SER A 197 32.45 5.21 -38.79
C SER A 197 33.96 5.10 -38.93
N MET A 198 34.73 6.05 -38.40
CA MET A 198 36.20 5.98 -38.40
C MET A 198 36.71 4.87 -37.46
N ARG A 199 36.02 4.59 -36.36
CA ARG A 199 36.35 3.44 -35.48
C ARG A 199 35.90 2.11 -36.10
N ALA A 200 34.69 2.04 -36.66
CA ALA A 200 34.20 0.83 -37.32
C ALA A 200 35.04 0.46 -38.56
N ALA A 201 35.46 1.45 -39.37
CA ALA A 201 36.33 1.21 -40.53
C ALA A 201 37.77 0.82 -40.13
N GLN A 202 38.19 1.08 -38.89
CA GLN A 202 39.46 0.59 -38.34
C GLN A 202 39.34 -0.85 -37.82
N ASP A 203 38.14 -1.26 -37.37
CA ASP A 203 37.89 -2.59 -36.81
C ASP A 203 37.39 -3.63 -37.84
N SER A 204 36.85 -3.21 -38.99
CA SER A 204 36.32 -4.11 -40.02
C SER A 204 37.25 -4.22 -41.25
N SER A 205 38.41 -4.83 -41.06
CA SER A 205 39.06 -5.60 -42.13
C SER A 205 38.60 -7.06 -41.99
N GLY A 206 37.36 -7.32 -42.36
CA GLY A 206 36.77 -8.66 -42.30
C GLY A 206 35.25 -8.62 -42.27
N GLU A 207 34.66 -9.23 -43.30
CA GLU A 207 33.25 -9.66 -43.37
C GLU A 207 32.22 -8.62 -43.82
N LEU A 208 32.01 -8.62 -45.14
CA LEU A 208 30.84 -8.12 -45.84
C LEU A 208 29.69 -9.11 -45.61
N GLN A 209 28.60 -8.71 -44.96
CA GLN A 209 27.34 -9.43 -45.14
C GLN A 209 26.13 -8.48 -45.12
N GLN A 210 25.42 -8.51 -46.25
CA GLN A 210 24.12 -7.90 -46.50
C GLN A 210 23.08 -8.44 -45.53
N ILE A 211 22.25 -7.56 -44.96
CA ILE A 211 20.95 -7.93 -44.41
C ILE A 211 19.94 -6.90 -44.91
N ASP A 212 19.17 -7.31 -45.91
CA ASP A 212 17.99 -6.62 -46.41
C ASP A 212 16.74 -7.46 -46.08
N THR A 213 15.67 -6.76 -45.65
CA THR A 213 14.25 -7.11 -45.80
C THR A 213 13.56 -8.04 -44.78
N GLU A 214 13.18 -7.48 -43.61
CA GLU A 214 12.06 -7.97 -42.75
C GLU A 214 11.30 -6.79 -42.08
N SER A 215 11.09 -5.68 -42.80
CA SER A 215 10.50 -4.45 -42.21
C SER A 215 8.96 -4.40 -42.24
N GLY A 216 8.29 -5.12 -43.13
CA GLY A 216 6.84 -4.97 -43.35
C GLY A 216 5.92 -5.50 -42.23
N ASP A 217 6.13 -6.72 -41.75
CA ASP A 217 5.22 -7.35 -40.78
C ASP A 217 5.41 -6.82 -39.35
N ARG A 218 6.62 -6.38 -39.01
CA ARG A 218 6.92 -5.73 -37.73
C ARG A 218 6.32 -4.33 -37.63
N GLU A 219 6.23 -3.60 -38.74
CA GLU A 219 5.68 -2.25 -38.77
C GLU A 219 4.17 -2.23 -38.54
N VAL A 220 3.41 -3.17 -39.14
CA VAL A 220 1.95 -3.26 -38.92
C VAL A 220 1.63 -3.61 -37.46
N SER A 221 2.34 -4.56 -36.87
CA SER A 221 2.18 -4.93 -35.46
C SER A 221 2.54 -3.79 -34.50
N ALA A 222 3.54 -2.98 -34.83
CA ALA A 222 3.94 -1.85 -33.99
C ALA A 222 2.91 -0.70 -34.02
N VAL A 223 2.28 -0.48 -35.16
CA VAL A 223 1.22 0.54 -35.30
C VAL A 223 -0.02 0.14 -34.49
N GLU A 224 -0.43 -1.12 -34.54
CA GLU A 224 -1.55 -1.64 -33.74
C GLU A 224 -1.27 -1.53 -32.23
N GLU A 225 -0.03 -1.85 -31.79
CA GLU A 225 0.37 -1.73 -30.39
C GLU A 225 0.32 -0.27 -29.89
N VAL A 226 0.82 0.68 -30.70
CA VAL A 226 0.76 2.12 -30.40
C VAL A 226 -0.69 2.58 -30.26
N GLU A 227 -1.56 2.13 -31.16
CA GLU A 227 -2.97 2.52 -31.15
C GLU A 227 -3.69 1.98 -29.91
N LEU A 228 -3.40 0.73 -29.52
CA LEU A 228 -3.97 0.11 -28.32
C LEU A 228 -3.49 0.83 -27.04
N LEU A 229 -2.20 1.16 -26.95
CA LEU A 229 -1.64 1.96 -25.85
C LEU A 229 -2.27 3.35 -25.77
N ARG A 230 -2.48 4.00 -26.91
CA ARG A 230 -3.12 5.32 -27.00
C ARG A 230 -4.57 5.25 -26.56
N ARG A 231 -5.35 4.29 -27.07
CA ARG A 231 -6.74 4.08 -26.66
C ARG A 231 -6.84 3.85 -25.16
N ARG A 232 -5.98 3.01 -24.58
CA ARG A 232 -5.97 2.77 -23.13
C ARG A 232 -5.64 4.05 -22.33
N PHE A 233 -4.70 4.86 -22.80
CA PHE A 233 -4.40 6.14 -22.19
C PHE A 233 -5.58 7.12 -22.27
N ASP A 234 -6.21 7.21 -23.43
CA ASP A 234 -7.36 8.10 -23.67
C ASP A 234 -8.55 7.69 -22.80
N VAL A 235 -8.80 6.39 -22.59
CA VAL A 235 -9.81 5.87 -21.64
C VAL A 235 -9.57 6.37 -20.22
N ILE A 236 -8.33 6.30 -19.72
CA ILE A 236 -8.00 6.74 -18.36
C ILE A 236 -8.23 8.24 -18.18
N ILE A 237 -7.94 9.03 -19.21
CA ILE A 237 -8.05 10.49 -19.16
C ILE A 237 -9.49 10.97 -19.44
N SER A 238 -10.21 10.32 -20.35
CA SER A 238 -11.56 10.69 -20.78
C SER A 238 -12.65 10.08 -19.90
N GLY A 239 -12.40 8.92 -19.27
CA GLY A 239 -13.35 8.21 -18.43
C GLY A 239 -14.40 7.40 -19.22
N CYS A 240 -14.27 7.29 -20.54
CA CYS A 240 -15.18 6.57 -21.44
C CYS A 240 -14.39 5.68 -22.41
N ASP A 241 -14.95 4.52 -22.76
CA ASP A 241 -14.39 3.55 -23.71
C ASP A 241 -14.67 3.85 -25.20
N GLY A 242 -15.22 5.03 -25.52
CA GLY A 242 -15.64 5.36 -26.89
C GLY A 242 -14.54 5.99 -27.75
N ASP A 243 -14.30 5.42 -28.95
CA ASP A 243 -13.30 5.85 -29.95
C ASP A 243 -13.42 7.32 -30.41
N ASN A 244 -14.56 8.00 -30.15
CA ASN A 244 -14.82 9.40 -30.53
C ASN A 244 -15.03 10.34 -29.34
N THR A 245 -14.66 9.94 -28.12
CA THR A 245 -14.88 10.79 -26.94
C THR A 245 -13.85 11.94 -26.96
N PRO A 246 -14.28 13.22 -26.99
CA PRO A 246 -13.33 14.32 -26.97
C PRO A 246 -12.50 14.25 -25.68
N LEU A 247 -11.17 14.34 -25.83
CA LEU A 247 -10.29 14.50 -24.67
C LEU A 247 -10.75 15.72 -23.85
N PRO A 248 -10.74 15.64 -22.51
CA PRO A 248 -11.10 16.77 -21.68
C PRO A 248 -10.24 17.98 -22.04
N THR A 249 -10.89 19.09 -22.40
CA THR A 249 -10.20 20.36 -22.67
C THR A 249 -9.66 20.98 -21.39
N ASP A 250 -10.26 20.63 -20.24
CA ASP A 250 -9.84 21.08 -18.92
C ASP A 250 -8.96 20.04 -18.19
N PRO A 251 -7.86 20.47 -17.54
CA PRO A 251 -6.94 19.57 -16.83
C PRO A 251 -7.50 18.99 -15.53
N HIS A 252 -8.53 19.60 -14.94
CA HIS A 252 -9.21 19.12 -13.74
C HIS A 252 -10.08 17.88 -14.02
N SER A 253 -10.85 17.87 -15.11
CA SER A 253 -11.68 16.74 -15.55
C SER A 253 -10.81 15.54 -15.92
N ALA A 254 -9.73 15.75 -16.67
CA ALA A 254 -8.72 14.72 -16.94
C ALA A 254 -8.17 14.08 -15.65
N ARG A 255 -7.90 14.91 -14.63
CA ARG A 255 -7.43 14.43 -13.33
C ARG A 255 -8.50 13.68 -12.55
N MET A 256 -9.77 14.09 -12.63
CA MET A 256 -10.88 13.41 -11.95
C MET A 256 -11.16 12.05 -12.56
N ASN A 257 -11.15 11.93 -13.88
CA ASN A 257 -11.31 10.67 -14.59
C ASN A 257 -10.16 9.70 -14.28
N ALA A 258 -8.92 10.19 -14.36
CA ALA A 258 -7.75 9.40 -13.99
C ALA A 258 -7.79 8.96 -12.52
N ARG A 259 -8.32 9.82 -11.62
CA ARG A 259 -8.52 9.46 -10.21
C ARG A 259 -9.58 8.36 -10.06
N ALA A 260 -10.65 8.37 -10.86
CA ALA A 260 -11.67 7.33 -10.82
C ALA A 260 -11.10 5.97 -11.23
N ALA A 261 -10.35 5.91 -12.34
CA ALA A 261 -9.63 4.71 -12.77
C ALA A 261 -8.60 4.26 -11.72
N PHE A 262 -7.88 5.20 -11.12
CA PHE A 262 -6.93 4.90 -10.04
C PHE A 262 -7.59 4.28 -8.80
N ILE A 263 -8.76 4.80 -8.39
CA ILE A 263 -9.52 4.26 -7.25
C ILE A 263 -10.09 2.88 -7.57
N GLU A 264 -10.33 2.54 -8.83
CA GLU A 264 -10.75 1.19 -9.20
C GLU A 264 -9.77 0.15 -8.65
N TYR A 265 -8.47 0.36 -8.83
CA TYR A 265 -7.43 -0.52 -8.29
C TYR A 265 -7.44 -0.67 -6.77
N THR A 266 -7.99 0.29 -6.03
CA THR A 266 -8.10 0.24 -4.56
C THR A 266 -9.39 -0.42 -4.07
N LYS A 267 -10.40 -0.58 -4.93
CA LYS A 267 -11.61 -1.33 -4.58
C LYS A 267 -11.25 -2.80 -4.40
N THR A 268 -11.62 -3.36 -3.26
CA THR A 268 -11.61 -4.82 -3.07
C THR A 268 -12.60 -5.42 -4.06
N SER A 269 -12.18 -6.39 -4.88
CA SER A 269 -13.14 -7.25 -5.59
C SER A 269 -14.14 -7.75 -4.56
N THR A 270 -15.36 -7.21 -4.62
CA THR A 270 -16.47 -7.70 -3.81
C THR A 270 -16.66 -9.16 -4.23
N PRO A 271 -16.65 -10.12 -3.29
CA PRO A 271 -17.09 -11.46 -3.62
C PRO A 271 -18.56 -11.33 -4.04
N SER A 272 -18.83 -11.61 -5.31
CA SER A 272 -20.18 -11.89 -5.79
C SER A 272 -20.55 -13.33 -5.46
#